data_AF-A0A6V8P0E3-F1
#
_entry.id   AF-A0A6V8P0E3-F1
#
_cell.length_a   1.000
_cell.length_b   1.000
_cell.length_c   1.000
_cell.angle_alpha   90.00
_cell.angle_beta   90.00
_cell.angle_gamma   90.00
#
_symmetry.space_group_name_H-M   'P 1'
#
loop_
_entity.id
_entity.type
_entity.pdbx_description
1 polymer ?
#
loop_
_entity_poly.entity_id
_entity_poly.type
_entity_poly.pdbx_seq_one_letter_code
_entity_poly.pdbx_strand_id
1 'polypeptide(L)'
;MDLIWQGLLEAVHLLLSLDAEVFEIALLSLKVSGSAVLLSLLVGIPAGMFLALTRFPGRNFLVSLVNTGMGLPPVVVGLGVSLFLWRS
;
A
#
# COMPACT_ATOMS: atom_id res chain seq x y z
N MET A 1 3.82 28.59 -13.69
CA MET A 1 4.38 28.54 -12.31
C MET A 1 3.34 28.98 -11.30
N ASP A 2 2.39 29.83 -11.69
CA ASP A 2 1.32 30.31 -10.81
C ASP A 2 0.37 29.20 -10.32
N LEU A 3 0.08 28.20 -11.17
CA LEU A 3 -0.80 27.08 -10.81
C LEU A 3 -0.26 26.24 -9.63
N ILE A 4 1.06 25.99 -9.62
CA ILE A 4 1.73 25.24 -8.54
C ILE A 4 1.75 26.07 -7.26
N TRP A 5 2.01 27.38 -7.37
CA TRP A 5 2.03 28.30 -6.24
C TRP A 5 0.65 28.45 -5.59
N GLN A 6 -0.40 28.59 -6.41
CA GLN A 6 -1.78 28.65 -5.97
C GLN A 6 -2.21 27.34 -5.29
N GLY A 7 -1.89 26.19 -5.90
CA GLY A 7 -2.18 24.89 -5.28
C GLY A 7 -1.50 24.69 -3.92
N LEU A 8 -0.28 25.22 -3.75
CA LEU A 8 0.43 25.17 -2.47
C LEU A 8 -0.24 26.05 -1.41
N LEU A 9 -0.64 27.27 -1.77
CA LEU A 9 -1.37 28.17 -0.87
C LEU A 9 -2.72 27.58 -0.48
N GLU A 10 -3.45 27.00 -1.43
CA GLU A 10 -4.73 26.31 -1.19
C GLU A 10 -4.55 25.14 -0.23
N ALA A 11 -3.51 24.32 -0.41
CA ALA A 11 -3.22 23.20 0.47
C ALA A 11 -2.90 23.66 1.91
N VAL A 12 -2.11 24.73 2.07
CA VAL A 12 -1.84 25.31 3.39
C VAL A 12 -3.12 25.88 3.99
N HIS A 13 -3.97 26.54 3.21
CA HIS A 13 -5.26 27.03 3.66
C HIS A 13 -6.16 25.89 4.15
N LEU A 14 -6.31 24.81 3.38
CA LEU A 14 -7.10 23.62 3.74
C LEU A 14 -6.59 22.94 5.03
N LEU A 15 -5.26 22.90 5.22
CA LEU A 15 -4.65 22.36 6.44
C LEU A 15 -4.89 23.25 7.66
N LEU A 16 -4.74 24.58 7.51
CA LEU A 16 -4.94 25.54 8.60
C LEU A 16 -6.41 25.73 8.95
N SER A 17 -7.31 25.63 7.96
CA SER A 17 -8.75 25.68 8.17
C SER A 17 -9.31 24.41 8.80
N LEU A 18 -8.47 23.37 8.98
CA LEU A 18 -8.86 22.05 9.47
C LEU A 18 -10.09 21.53 8.72
N ASP A 19 -10.00 21.58 7.38
CA ASP A 19 -11.10 21.15 6.55
C ASP A 19 -11.52 19.72 6.91
N ALA A 20 -12.82 19.55 7.21
CA ALA A 20 -13.35 18.32 7.75
C ALA A 20 -13.24 17.16 6.75
N GLU A 21 -13.39 17.44 5.45
CA GLU A 21 -13.29 16.45 4.39
C GLU A 21 -11.84 15.98 4.22
N VAL A 22 -10.88 16.90 4.21
CA VAL A 22 -9.45 16.56 4.13
C VAL A 22 -9.02 15.71 5.32
N PHE A 23 -9.46 16.07 6.52
CA PHE A 23 -9.12 15.31 7.73
C PHE A 23 -9.78 13.92 7.74
N GLU A 24 -11.02 13.80 7.29
CA GLU A 24 -11.71 12.52 7.14
C GLU A 24 -10.97 11.59 6.16
N ILE A 25 -10.60 12.10 4.99
CA ILE A 25 -9.85 11.34 3.98
C ILE A 25 -8.47 10.94 4.52
N ALA A 26 -7.78 11.83 5.24
CA ALA A 26 -6.49 11.54 5.84
C ALA A 26 -6.59 10.43 6.90
N LEU A 27 -7.57 10.50 7.81
CA LEU A 27 -7.81 9.48 8.82
C LEU A 27 -8.22 8.14 8.19
N LEU A 28 -9.06 8.15 7.16
CA LEU A 28 -9.44 6.94 6.43
C LEU A 28 -8.21 6.29 5.79
N SER A 29 -7.38 7.09 5.12
CA SER A 29 -6.14 6.63 4.50
C SER A 29 -5.17 6.05 5.53
N LEU A 30 -5.03 6.71 6.68
CA LEU A 30 -4.20 6.22 7.78
C LEU A 30 -4.74 4.91 8.37
N LYS A 31 -6.06 4.81 8.56
CA LYS A 31 -6.70 3.58 9.07
C LYS A 31 -6.47 2.40 8.12
N VAL A 32 -6.71 2.61 6.82
CA VAL A 32 -6.57 1.55 5.80
C VAL A 32 -5.11 1.15 5.65
N SER A 33 -4.20 2.10 5.42
CA SER A 33 -2.77 1.82 5.28
C SER A 33 -2.17 1.22 6.56
N GLY A 34 -2.55 1.74 7.73
CA GLY A 34 -2.14 1.21 9.03
C GLY A 34 -2.58 -0.23 9.22
N SER A 35 -3.84 -0.57 8.92
CA SER A 35 -4.31 -1.96 8.96
C SER A 35 -3.57 -2.86 7.97
N ALA A 36 -3.29 -2.38 6.76
CA ALA A 36 -2.56 -3.13 5.74
C ALA A 36 -1.12 -3.42 6.18
N VAL A 37 -0.43 -2.44 6.79
CA VAL A 37 0.91 -2.60 7.35
C VAL A 37 0.89 -3.59 8.51
N LEU A 38 -0.05 -3.46 9.46
CA LEU A 38 -0.15 -4.40 10.59
C LEU A 38 -0.36 -5.84 10.12
N LEU A 39 -1.26 -6.07 9.17
CA LEU A 39 -1.47 -7.40 8.57
C LEU A 39 -0.21 -7.91 7.86
N SER A 40 0.49 -7.02 7.14
CA SER A 40 1.74 -7.34 6.46
C SER A 40 2.86 -7.70 7.43
N LEU A 41 2.93 -7.04 8.60
CA LEU A 41 3.88 -7.40 9.66
C LEU A 41 3.57 -8.78 10.22
N LEU A 42 2.30 -9.06 10.51
CA LEU A 42 1.89 -10.33 11.12
C LEU A 42 2.07 -11.54 10.19
N VAL A 43 1.87 -11.37 8.89
CA VAL A 43 1.94 -12.50 7.93
C VAL A 43 3.25 -12.47 7.14
N GLY A 44 3.64 -11.30 6.64
CA GLY A 44 4.80 -11.12 5.78
C GLY A 44 6.13 -11.34 6.50
N ILE A 45 6.28 -10.87 7.75
CA ILE A 45 7.54 -11.08 8.50
C ILE A 45 7.76 -12.56 8.80
N PRO A 46 6.80 -13.31 9.41
CA PRO A 46 7.01 -14.73 9.68
C PRO A 46 7.25 -15.54 8.41
N ALA A 47 6.49 -15.29 7.33
CA ALA A 47 6.68 -15.98 6.06
C ALA A 47 8.05 -15.66 5.44
N GLY A 48 8.47 -14.40 5.45
CA GLY A 48 9.77 -13.95 4.97
C GLY A 48 10.92 -14.52 5.78
N MET A 49 10.81 -14.55 7.11
CA MET A 49 11.78 -15.18 8.00
C MET A 49 11.89 -16.68 7.74
N PHE A 50 10.76 -17.37 7.57
CA PHE A 50 10.75 -18.79 7.24
C PHE A 50 11.48 -19.05 5.91
N LEU A 51 11.17 -18.29 4.86
CA LEU A 51 11.85 -18.35 3.56
C LEU A 51 13.35 -18.04 3.65
N ALA A 52 13.74 -17.09 4.51
CA ALA A 52 15.13 -16.69 4.68
C ALA A 52 15.96 -17.75 5.43
N LEU A 53 15.42 -18.30 6.52
CA LEU A 53 16.14 -19.15 7.46
C LEU A 53 16.10 -20.64 7.12
N THR A 54 15.06 -21.11 6.43
CA THR A 54 14.95 -22.53 6.06
C THR A 54 15.59 -22.82 4.72
N ARG A 55 16.24 -24.00 4.60
CA ARG A 55 16.81 -24.51 3.35
C ARG A 55 16.05 -25.76 2.92
N PHE A 56 15.07 -25.59 2.03
CA PHE A 56 14.27 -26.68 1.45
C PHE A 56 14.39 -26.69 -0.08
N PRO A 57 14.23 -27.85 -0.73
CA PRO A 57 14.23 -27.94 -2.19
C PRO A 57 13.04 -27.16 -2.76
N GLY A 58 13.29 -26.16 -3.60
CA GLY A 58 12.27 -25.25 -4.16
C GLY A 58 12.28 -23.81 -3.62
N ARG A 59 13.07 -23.53 -2.58
CA ARG A 59 13.21 -22.18 -1.99
C ARG A 59 13.50 -21.09 -3.03
N ASN A 60 14.43 -21.32 -3.95
CA ASN A 60 14.83 -20.30 -4.94
C ASN A 60 13.68 -19.93 -5.88
N PHE A 61 12.80 -20.88 -6.20
CA PHE A 61 11.60 -20.60 -7.00
C PHE A 61 10.63 -19.69 -6.24
N LEU A 62 10.35 -20.00 -4.96
CA LEU A 62 9.48 -19.16 -4.13
C LEU A 62 10.06 -17.76 -3.90
N VAL A 63 11.36 -17.65 -3.62
CA VAL A 63 12.02 -16.35 -3.49
C VAL A 63 11.94 -15.55 -4.80
N SER A 64 12.14 -16.21 -5.95
CA SER A 64 11.97 -15.57 -7.27
C SER A 64 10.55 -15.07 -7.48
N LEU A 65 9.53 -15.87 -7.11
CA LEU A 65 8.13 -15.49 -7.23
C LEU A 65 7.78 -14.27 -6.37
N VAL A 66 8.25 -14.25 -5.11
CA VAL A 66 8.07 -13.11 -4.20
C VAL A 66 8.74 -11.85 -4.76
N ASN A 67 9.99 -11.96 -5.23
CA ASN A 67 10.71 -10.83 -5.83
C ASN A 67 10.06 -10.37 -7.14
N THR A 68 9.52 -11.28 -7.95
CA THR A 68 8.75 -10.94 -9.16
C THR A 68 7.51 -10.13 -8.80
N GLY A 69 6.84 -10.48 -7.70
CA GLY A 69 5.71 -9.73 -7.16
C GLY A 69 6.03 -8.26 -6.86
N MET A 70 7.25 -7.96 -6.41
CA MET A 70 7.70 -6.57 -6.15
C MET A 70 7.81 -5.74 -7.44
N GLY A 71 7.94 -6.37 -8.61
CA GLY A 71 8.01 -5.71 -9.91
C GLY A 71 6.66 -5.53 -10.62
N LEU A 72 5.56 -6.02 -10.04
CA LEU A 72 4.24 -5.90 -10.65
C LEU A 72 3.78 -4.44 -10.68
N PRO A 73 3.25 -3.94 -11.82
CA PRO A 73 2.69 -2.59 -11.89
C PRO A 73 1.54 -2.45 -10.88
N PRO A 74 1.50 -1.37 -10.07
CA PRO A 74 0.44 -1.15 -9.08
C PRO A 74 -0.97 -1.21 -9.68
N VAL A 75 -1.12 -0.74 -10.93
CA VAL A 75 -2.40 -0.77 -11.66
C VAL A 75 -2.87 -2.20 -11.93
N VAL A 76 -1.97 -3.13 -12.28
CA VAL A 76 -2.33 -4.54 -12.53
C VAL A 76 -2.82 -5.20 -11.24
N VAL A 77 -2.15 -4.92 -10.12
CA VAL A 77 -2.56 -5.43 -8.80
C VAL A 77 -3.93 -4.87 -8.41
N GLY A 78 -4.13 -3.55 -8.57
CA GLY A 78 -5.40 -2.89 -8.28
C GLY A 78 -6.56 -3.46 -9.12
N LEU A 79 -6.36 -3.65 -10.42
CA LEU A 79 -7.36 -4.26 -11.29
C LEU A 79 -7.67 -5.70 -10.90
N GLY A 80 -6.65 -6.51 -10.60
CA GLY A 80 -6.82 -7.87 -10.12
C GLY A 80 -7.71 -7.92 -8.87
N VAL A 81 -7.37 -7.14 -7.85
CA VAL A 81 -8.16 -7.06 -6.60
C VAL A 81 -9.58 -6.58 -6.89
N SER A 82 -9.75 -5.56 -7.74
CA SER A 82 -11.09 -5.05 -8.08
C SER A 82 -11.97 -6.12 -8.73
N LEU A 83 -11.42 -6.95 -9.62
CA LEU A 83 -12.17 -8.02 -10.28
C LEU A 83 -12.57 -9.14 -9.32
N PHE A 84 -11.73 -9.44 -8.32
CA PHE A 84 -12.05 -10.40 -7.27
C PHE A 84 -13.14 -9.89 -6.33
N LEU A 85 -13.10 -8.61 -5.95
CA LEU A 85 -14.08 -8.01 -5.05
C LEU A 85 -15.41 -7.70 -5.75
N TRP A 86 -15.39 -7.36 -7.04
CA TRP A 86 -16.61 -7.04 -7.80
C TRP A 86 -17.51 -8.25 -8.06
N ARG A 87 -16.96 -9.47 -7.98
CA ARG A 87 -17.72 -10.72 -8.15
C ARG A 87 -18.37 -11.26 -6.87
N SER A 88 -18.24 -10.56 -5.74
CA SER A 88 -18.99 -10.82 -4.49
C SER A 88 -20.07 -9.76 -4.28
#